data_AF-A0A0B1S860-F1
#
_entry.id   AF-A0A0B1S860-F1
#
_cell.length_a   1.000
_cell.length_b   1.000
_cell.length_c   1.000
_cell.angle_alpha   90.00
_cell.angle_beta   90.00
_cell.angle_gamma   90.00
#
_symmetry.space_group_name_H-M   'P 1'
#
loop_
_entity.id
_entity.type
_entity.pdbx_description
1 polymer ?
#
loop_
_entity_poly.entity_id
_entity_poly.type
_entity_poly.pdbx_seq_one_letter_code
_entity_poly.pdbx_strand_id
1 'polypeptide(L)'
;MSRKTVSHFYYAMQLVTFYSFDDIYAGILAYLLKILPTHNDAFVFWSRSIDAEEWRSGKVLAAHGYSDSQLISEYPIIAGT
;
A
#
# COMPACT_ATOMS: atom_id res chain seq x y z
N MET A 1 8.01 1.97 1.78
CA MET A 1 9.23 1.99 0.95
C MET A 1 10.22 3.00 1.51
N SER A 2 11.53 2.72 1.52
CA SER A 2 12.53 3.67 2.03
C SER A 2 12.87 4.74 0.99
N ARG A 3 13.35 5.91 1.44
CA ARG A 3 13.85 6.98 0.53
C ARG A 3 14.91 6.46 -0.45
N LYS A 4 15.82 5.60 0.02
CA LYS A 4 16.87 4.97 -0.80
C LYS A 4 16.27 4.11 -1.91
N THR A 5 15.28 3.29 -1.58
CA THR A 5 14.57 2.45 -2.56
C THR A 5 13.87 3.30 -3.62
N VAL A 6 13.20 4.38 -3.20
CA VAL A 6 12.58 5.33 -4.14
C VAL A 6 13.61 5.92 -5.10
N SER A 7 14.78 6.34 -4.62
CA SER A 7 15.84 6.85 -5.49
C SER A 7 16.33 5.79 -6.49
N HIS A 8 16.50 4.53 -6.06
CA HIS A 8 16.87 3.46 -7.00
C HIS A 8 15.81 3.21 -8.06
N PHE A 9 14.53 3.19 -7.67
CA PHE A 9 13.41 3.04 -8.60
C PHE A 9 13.40 4.17 -9.62
N TYR A 10 13.53 5.42 -9.17
CA TYR A 10 13.57 6.59 -10.03
C TYR A 10 14.64 6.49 -11.14
N TYR A 11 15.86 6.08 -10.80
CA TYR A 11 16.92 5.91 -11.80
C TYR A 11 16.66 4.70 -12.72
N ALA A 12 16.15 3.58 -12.19
CA ALA A 12 15.83 2.40 -13.00
C ALA A 12 14.71 2.68 -14.01
N MET A 13 13.72 3.50 -13.67
CA MET A 13 12.62 3.89 -14.57
C MET A 13 13.10 4.57 -15.85
N GLN A 14 14.29 5.18 -15.85
CA GLN A 14 14.87 5.80 -17.05
C GLN A 14 15.40 4.79 -18.06
N LEU A 15 15.61 3.53 -17.63
CA LEU A 15 16.24 2.46 -18.42
C LEU A 15 15.28 1.31 -18.73
N VAL A 16 14.13 1.26 -18.05
CA VAL A 16 13.17 0.14 -18.13
C VAL A 16 11.89 0.63 -18.80
N THR A 17 11.55 0.02 -19.94
CA THR A 17 10.29 0.27 -20.66
C THR A 17 9.09 0.17 -19.75
N PHE A 18 8.18 1.15 -19.82
CA PHE A 18 6.96 1.16 -19.03
C PHE A 18 6.09 -0.06 -19.32
N TYR A 19 5.42 -0.54 -18.26
CA TYR A 19 4.42 -1.58 -18.32
C TYR A 19 3.07 -1.02 -17.88
N SER A 20 1.98 -1.50 -18.47
CA SER A 20 0.66 -0.86 -18.35
C SER A 20 0.04 -0.93 -16.96
N PHE A 21 0.46 -1.88 -16.13
CA PHE A 21 0.04 -2.02 -14.74
C PHE A 21 1.18 -1.54 -13.84
N ASP A 22 0.92 -0.48 -13.07
CA ASP A 22 1.90 0.22 -12.24
C ASP A 22 2.47 -0.66 -11.12
N ASP A 23 1.65 -1.46 -10.44
CA ASP A 23 2.12 -2.38 -9.41
C ASP A 23 2.97 -3.53 -9.98
N ILE A 24 2.65 -3.99 -11.19
CA ILE A 24 3.48 -4.97 -11.92
C ILE A 24 4.79 -4.31 -12.34
N TYR A 25 4.74 -3.07 -12.84
CA TYR A 25 5.93 -2.30 -13.21
C TYR A 25 6.85 -2.09 -12.01
N ALA A 26 6.30 -1.70 -10.85
CA ALA A 26 7.04 -1.58 -9.60
C ALA A 26 7.68 -2.92 -9.20
N GLY A 27 6.98 -4.04 -9.40
CA GLY A 27 7.52 -5.40 -9.22
C GLY A 27 8.69 -5.72 -10.16
N ILE A 28 8.60 -5.34 -11.45
CA ILE A 28 9.68 -5.49 -12.42
C ILE A 28 10.92 -4.70 -11.98
N LEU A 29 10.74 -3.44 -11.56
CA LEU A 29 11.84 -2.61 -11.04
C LEU A 29 12.47 -3.25 -9.79
N ALA A 30 11.65 -3.75 -8.86
CA ALA A 30 12.11 -4.45 -7.66
C ALA A 30 12.98 -5.67 -8.01
N TYR A 31 12.51 -6.50 -8.95
CA TYR A 31 13.22 -7.68 -9.43
C TYR A 31 14.57 -7.33 -10.05
N LEU A 32 14.61 -6.37 -10.99
CA LEU A 32 15.84 -5.94 -11.67
C LEU A 32 16.87 -5.36 -10.69
N LEU A 33 16.40 -4.61 -9.67
CA LEU A 33 17.24 -4.02 -8.63
C LEU A 33 17.59 -5.00 -7.50
N LYS A 34 17.11 -6.25 -7.55
CA LYS A 34 17.26 -7.27 -6.50
C LYS A 34 16.75 -6.80 -5.13
N ILE A 35 15.68 -6.02 -5.13
CA ILE A 35 15.00 -5.55 -3.92
C ILE A 35 13.81 -6.48 -3.67
N LEU A 36 13.88 -7.28 -2.61
CA LEU A 36 12.81 -8.23 -2.29
C LEU A 36 11.63 -7.50 -1.63
N PRO A 37 10.43 -7.47 -2.24
CA PRO A 37 9.25 -6.99 -1.55
C PRO A 37 8.88 -7.94 -0.39
N THR A 38 8.48 -7.37 0.74
CA THR A 38 8.02 -8.11 1.92
C THR A 38 6.51 -7.98 2.05
N HIS A 39 5.82 -9.10 2.21
CA HIS A 39 4.40 -9.09 2.53
C HIS A 39 4.15 -8.43 3.90
N ASN A 40 3.02 -7.74 4.04
CA ASN A 40 2.58 -7.14 5.30
C ASN A 40 1.08 -7.41 5.47
N ASP A 41 0.74 -8.27 6.43
CA ASP A 41 -0.64 -8.71 6.71
C ASP A 41 -1.56 -7.55 7.16
N ALA A 42 -1.01 -6.40 7.52
CA ALA A 42 -1.79 -5.21 7.89
C ALA A 42 -2.40 -4.48 6.68
N PHE A 43 -2.15 -4.95 5.45
CA PHE A 43 -2.82 -4.50 4.23
C PHE A 43 -3.98 -5.46 3.93
N VAL A 44 -5.21 -5.01 4.17
CA VAL A 44 -6.41 -5.84 4.06
C VAL A 44 -7.14 -5.53 2.74
N PHE A 45 -7.55 -6.57 2.00
CA PHE A 45 -8.29 -6.41 0.74
C PHE A 45 -9.62 -7.15 0.78
N TRP A 46 -10.73 -6.43 0.58
CA TRP A 46 -12.07 -6.95 0.21
C TRP A 46 -12.64 -8.12 1.03
N SER A 47 -12.14 -8.37 2.24
CA SER A 47 -12.34 -9.66 2.92
C SER A 47 -13.21 -9.61 4.17
N ARG A 48 -13.34 -8.46 4.84
CA ARG A 48 -14.05 -8.35 6.12
C ARG A 48 -14.30 -6.92 6.57
N SER A 49 -15.21 -6.76 7.54
CA SER A 49 -15.30 -5.55 8.37
C SER A 49 -14.07 -5.41 9.27
N ILE A 50 -13.65 -4.18 9.54
CA ILE A 50 -12.48 -3.84 10.35
C ILE A 50 -12.95 -2.98 11.51
N ASP A 51 -12.62 -3.38 12.73
CA ASP A 51 -12.96 -2.60 13.93
C ASP A 51 -12.01 -1.40 14.11
N ALA A 52 -12.50 -0.34 14.75
CA ALA A 52 -11.74 0.85 15.06
C ALA A 52 -10.48 0.55 15.89
N GLU A 53 -10.51 -0.48 16.75
CA GLU A 53 -9.33 -0.87 17.52
C GLU A 53 -8.24 -1.53 16.67
N GLU A 54 -8.60 -2.21 15.58
CA GLU A 54 -7.61 -2.79 14.66
C GLU A 54 -6.80 -1.72 13.94
N TRP A 55 -7.45 -0.59 13.61
CA TRP A 55 -6.78 0.60 13.11
C TRP A 55 -5.88 1.25 14.16
N ARG A 56 -6.41 1.50 15.37
CA ARG A 56 -5.65 2.17 16.45
C ARG A 56 -4.43 1.38 16.92
N SER A 57 -4.54 0.05 16.98
CA SER A 57 -3.44 -0.83 17.36
C SER A 57 -2.40 -1.05 16.26
N GLY A 58 -2.65 -0.55 15.04
CA GLY A 58 -1.76 -0.76 13.89
C GLY A 58 -1.82 -2.17 13.30
N LYS A 59 -2.79 -3.00 13.70
CA LYS A 59 -3.07 -4.30 13.08
C LYS A 59 -3.53 -4.14 11.64
N VAL A 60 -4.16 -3.00 11.32
CA VAL A 60 -4.51 -2.59 9.96
C VAL A 60 -3.85 -1.25 9.68
N LEU A 61 -3.10 -1.19 8.57
CA LEU A 61 -2.46 0.03 8.07
C LEU A 61 -3.20 0.59 6.86
N ALA A 62 -3.77 -0.28 6.03
CA ALA A 62 -4.55 0.10 4.87
C ALA A 62 -5.60 -0.98 4.57
N ALA A 63 -6.76 -0.56 4.10
CA ALA A 63 -7.83 -1.46 3.69
C ALA A 63 -8.42 -1.01 2.36
N HIS A 64 -8.60 -1.95 1.43
CA HIS A 64 -9.26 -1.69 0.16
C HIS A 64 -10.74 -2.05 0.24
N GLY A 65 -11.59 -1.23 -0.39
CA GLY A 65 -12.99 -1.53 -0.63
C GLY A 65 -14.02 -0.67 0.09
N TYR A 66 -13.55 0.39 0.75
CA TYR A 66 -14.41 1.41 1.33
C TYR A 66 -15.03 2.28 0.23
N SER A 67 -16.33 2.55 0.33
CA SER A 67 -16.96 3.64 -0.44
C SER A 67 -16.68 5.00 0.20
N ASP A 68 -16.87 6.07 -0.58
CA ASP A 68 -16.74 7.45 -0.09
C ASP A 68 -17.60 7.71 1.16
N SER A 69 -18.83 7.18 1.19
CA SER A 69 -19.72 7.33 2.34
C SER A 69 -19.17 6.63 3.59
N GLN A 70 -18.59 5.44 3.44
CA GLN A 70 -17.99 4.69 4.55
C GLN A 70 -16.75 5.42 5.08
N LEU A 71 -15.89 5.93 4.19
CA LEU A 71 -14.72 6.72 4.60
C LEU A 71 -15.14 7.92 5.44
N ILE A 72 -16.14 8.68 5.00
CA ILE A 72 -16.63 9.86 5.70
C ILE A 72 -17.25 9.50 7.06
N SER A 73 -18.01 8.41 7.15
CA SER A 73 -18.70 8.03 8.40
C SER A 73 -17.79 7.32 9.41
N GLU A 74 -16.86 6.48 8.96
CA GLU A 74 -16.06 5.62 9.84
C GLU A 74 -14.76 6.31 10.30
N TYR A 75 -14.18 7.21 9.49
CA TYR A 75 -12.92 7.87 9.84
C TYR A 75 -12.95 8.62 11.18
N PRO A 76 -13.99 9.43 11.52
CA PRO A 76 -14.03 10.11 12.82
C PRO A 76 -14.04 9.14 14.02
N ILE A 77 -14.74 8.00 13.87
CA ILE A 77 -14.81 6.95 14.90
C ILE A 77 -13.43 6.32 15.12
N ILE A 78 -12.67 6.11 14.04
CA ILE A 78 -11.30 5.58 14.09
C ILE A 78 -10.34 6.61 14.69
N ALA A 79 -10.43 7.87 14.25
CA ALA A 79 -9.56 8.97 14.69
C ALA A 79 -9.83 9.44 16.13
N GLY A 80 -10.97 9.08 16.71
CA GLY A 80 -11.38 9.53 18.04
C GLY A 80 -11.71 11.02 18.09
N THR A 81 -12.17 11.59 16.97
CA THR A 81 -12.49 13.01 16.77
C THR A 81 -13.98 13.24 16.60
#